data_AF-A0A1H6MY42-F1
#
_entry.id   AF-A0A1H6MY42-F1
#
_cell.length_a   1.000
_cell.length_b   1.000
_cell.length_c   1.000
_cell.angle_alpha   90.00
_cell.angle_beta   90.00
_cell.angle_gamma   90.00
#
_symmetry.space_group_name_H-M   'P 1'
#
loop_
_entity.id
_entity.type
_entity.pdbx_description
1 polymer ?
#
loop_
_entity_poly.entity_id
_entity_poly.type
_entity_poly.pdbx_seq_one_letter_code
_entity_poly.pdbx_strand_id
1 'polypeptide(L)'
;MAFKEYGDHDALGLAGLVRSKQVSPRELLDEAVARTERVNPRINAVVVRHEDYARRQIDEGLPDGPFTGVPFLLKDLELLDGTRTTFGASLYKDFVADHTGTLAQRFLKAGLTIFGKSASPEFGLMPTTECRLHGPTRNPWNTDHASGGSSGGAAAAVAARILPVAHASDGGGSIRIPASACGVFGLKPTRARNPTGPDKAEGWGGFSCGHVVSISVRDSAAMLDAVHGPELTSPYMAPAPERPFLDEVSRGPGRLRIFFTDKSPYGDAIDPEVAAAVRDVARLLEAQGHHVEERAPALPLDPAQVIAAIVSANTAVTVQFAEKKFGRPMTSDDFEKLTLGSAHNGRKASAVDYVTALQNAFQISRSVTEFFTGCDIFLSPTLCTPPIRIGEIDTMSDDLSHVAPLLRRYMPGTSMANMTGQPSMSVPLAWSSKGLPIGMMFTAHFGDEAMLFRLAGQLEQIRPWKDRRPPISA
;
A
#
# COMPACT_ATOMS: atom_id res chain seq x y z
N MET A 1 -18.38 14.66 -23.02
CA MET A 1 -19.39 13.60 -22.82
C MET A 1 -18.85 12.66 -21.75
N ALA A 2 -19.70 12.07 -20.89
CA ALA A 2 -19.24 11.08 -19.92
C ALA A 2 -18.65 9.87 -20.66
N PHE A 3 -17.41 9.49 -20.35
CA PHE A 3 -16.76 8.33 -20.94
C PHE A 3 -17.25 7.09 -20.18
N LYS A 4 -18.38 6.53 -20.65
CA LYS A 4 -19.14 5.50 -19.93
C LYS A 4 -18.30 4.25 -19.66
N GLU A 5 -17.43 3.88 -20.59
CA GLU A 5 -16.58 2.69 -20.51
C GLU A 5 -15.35 2.88 -19.60
N TYR A 6 -15.08 4.08 -19.04
CA TYR A 6 -13.89 4.37 -18.23
C TYR A 6 -13.65 3.32 -17.13
N GLY A 7 -14.70 2.92 -16.41
CA GLY A 7 -14.60 1.97 -15.29
C GLY A 7 -14.28 0.53 -15.70
N ASP A 8 -14.36 0.21 -16.99
CA ASP A 8 -14.06 -1.11 -17.56
C ASP A 8 -12.60 -1.23 -18.00
N HIS A 9 -11.90 -0.10 -18.11
CA HIS A 9 -10.49 -0.06 -18.48
C HIS A 9 -9.59 0.00 -17.26
N ASP A 10 -8.46 -0.70 -17.35
CA ASP A 10 -7.31 -0.49 -16.49
C ASP A 10 -6.41 0.62 -17.07
N ALA A 11 -5.35 0.98 -16.33
CA ALA A 11 -4.50 2.12 -16.67
C ALA A 11 -3.81 1.96 -18.02
N LEU A 12 -3.27 0.77 -18.32
CA LEU A 12 -2.71 0.48 -19.64
C LEU A 12 -3.77 0.54 -20.74
N GLY A 13 -5.00 0.10 -20.46
CA GLY A 13 -6.14 0.24 -21.36
C GLY A 13 -6.44 1.71 -21.68
N LEU A 14 -6.55 2.56 -20.65
CA LEU A 14 -6.77 3.99 -20.82
C LEU A 14 -5.64 4.67 -21.59
N ALA A 15 -4.38 4.36 -21.27
CA ALA A 15 -3.22 4.86 -22.01
C ALA A 15 -3.27 4.45 -23.49
N GLY A 16 -3.74 3.23 -23.79
CA GLY A 16 -3.94 2.75 -25.16
C GLY A 16 -4.98 3.57 -25.93
N LEU A 17 -6.06 3.99 -25.29
CA LEU A 17 -7.08 4.86 -25.90
C LEU A 17 -6.51 6.25 -26.21
N VAL A 18 -5.70 6.81 -25.30
CA VAL A 18 -4.99 8.08 -25.54
C VAL A 18 -4.02 7.96 -26.73
N ARG A 19 -3.21 6.89 -26.74
CA ARG A 19 -2.20 6.65 -27.78
C ARG A 19 -2.83 6.47 -29.17
N SER A 20 -3.99 5.82 -29.22
CA SER A 20 -4.78 5.66 -30.45
C SER A 20 -5.69 6.84 -30.77
N LYS A 21 -5.64 7.93 -29.98
CA LYS A 21 -6.44 9.16 -30.13
C LYS A 21 -7.95 8.95 -30.09
N GLN A 22 -8.41 7.87 -29.45
CA GLN A 22 -9.83 7.63 -29.22
C GLN A 22 -10.39 8.52 -28.11
N VAL A 23 -9.54 8.88 -27.15
CA VAL A 23 -9.83 9.84 -26.08
C VAL A 23 -8.60 10.73 -25.88
N SER A 24 -8.80 11.94 -25.38
CA SER A 24 -7.72 12.84 -24.97
C SER A 24 -7.37 12.67 -23.48
N PRO A 25 -6.15 13.04 -23.04
CA PRO A 25 -5.82 13.14 -21.62
C PRO A 25 -6.79 14.04 -20.83
N ARG A 26 -7.28 15.10 -21.48
CA ARG A 26 -8.23 16.04 -20.88
C ARG A 26 -9.57 15.38 -20.59
N GLU A 27 -10.09 14.59 -21.52
CA GLU A 27 -11.33 13.82 -21.33
C GLU A 27 -11.20 12.77 -20.21
N LEU A 28 -10.04 12.09 -20.12
CA LEU A 28 -9.80 11.16 -19.02
C LEU A 28 -9.71 11.86 -17.66
N LEU A 29 -9.05 13.02 -17.60
CA LEU A 29 -8.98 13.83 -16.38
C LEU A 29 -10.38 14.31 -15.95
N ASP A 30 -11.15 14.87 -16.89
CA ASP A 30 -12.50 15.36 -16.61
C ASP A 30 -13.42 14.23 -16.13
N GLU A 31 -13.31 13.03 -16.70
CA GLU A 31 -14.03 11.86 -16.23
C GLU A 31 -13.60 11.44 -14.81
N ALA A 32 -12.29 11.34 -14.51
CA ALA A 32 -11.81 11.00 -13.18
C ALA A 32 -12.26 12.01 -12.10
N VAL A 33 -12.27 13.30 -12.45
CA VAL A 33 -12.78 14.39 -11.60
C VAL A 33 -14.27 14.20 -11.33
N ALA A 34 -15.08 13.98 -12.36
CA ALA A 34 -16.52 13.76 -12.23
C ALA A 34 -16.85 12.50 -11.41
N ARG A 35 -16.08 11.42 -11.60
CA ARG A 35 -16.18 10.20 -10.77
C ARG A 35 -15.84 10.48 -9.32
N THR A 36 -14.82 11.30 -9.07
CA THR A 36 -14.47 11.72 -7.71
C THR A 36 -15.62 12.51 -7.08
N GLU A 37 -16.19 13.50 -7.76
CA GLU A 37 -17.32 14.30 -7.25
C GLU A 37 -18.54 13.45 -6.90
N ARG A 38 -18.83 12.42 -7.71
CA ARG A 38 -19.99 11.54 -7.51
C ARG A 38 -19.84 10.58 -6.32
N VAL A 39 -18.64 10.03 -6.12
CA VAL A 39 -18.42 8.92 -5.18
C VAL A 39 -17.75 9.39 -3.88
N ASN A 40 -16.80 10.31 -3.97
CA ASN A 40 -15.96 10.72 -2.84
C ASN A 40 -16.74 11.26 -1.64
N PRO A 41 -17.90 11.96 -1.77
CA PRO A 41 -18.68 12.37 -0.61
C PRO A 41 -19.12 11.22 0.32
N ARG A 42 -19.17 9.98 -0.20
CA ARG A 42 -19.56 8.78 0.57
C ARG A 42 -18.38 8.03 1.18
N ILE A 43 -17.17 8.19 0.63
CA ILE A 43 -16.00 7.38 1.01
C ILE A 43 -14.79 8.17 1.48
N ASN A 44 -14.74 9.48 1.22
CA ASN A 44 -13.67 10.39 1.65
C ASN A 44 -12.26 9.84 1.32
N ALA A 45 -12.06 9.42 0.08
CA ALA A 45 -10.84 8.80 -0.40
C ALA A 45 -9.83 9.82 -0.96
N VAL A 46 -10.30 10.87 -1.62
CA VAL A 46 -9.51 11.97 -2.22
C VAL A 46 -9.70 13.22 -1.37
N VAL A 47 -8.64 13.65 -0.67
CA VAL A 47 -8.71 14.70 0.37
C VAL A 47 -7.97 15.97 -0.01
N VAL A 48 -7.08 15.91 -1.00
CA VAL A 48 -6.45 17.08 -1.58
C VAL A 48 -6.67 17.08 -3.10
N ARG A 49 -7.16 18.20 -3.64
CA ARG A 49 -7.48 18.35 -5.08
C ARG A 49 -6.42 19.20 -5.76
N HIS A 50 -5.93 18.76 -6.90
CA HIS A 50 -4.89 19.40 -7.72
C HIS A 50 -5.29 19.42 -9.21
N GLU A 51 -6.57 19.63 -9.50
CA GLU A 51 -7.07 19.60 -10.87
C GLU A 51 -6.39 20.63 -11.76
N ASP A 52 -6.19 21.84 -11.25
CA ASP A 52 -5.49 22.89 -11.99
C ASP A 52 -4.03 22.52 -12.28
N TYR A 53 -3.37 21.78 -11.39
CA TYR A 53 -2.03 21.24 -11.65
C TYR A 53 -2.09 20.23 -12.81
N ALA A 54 -3.01 19.26 -12.74
CA ALA A 54 -3.19 18.26 -13.80
C ALA A 54 -3.55 18.89 -15.16
N ARG A 55 -4.36 19.95 -15.17
CA ARG A 55 -4.72 20.70 -16.38
C ARG A 55 -3.50 21.38 -16.98
N ARG A 56 -2.72 22.11 -16.18
CA ARG A 56 -1.45 22.71 -16.64
C ARG A 56 -0.47 21.67 -17.16
N GLN A 57 -0.35 20.53 -16.47
CA GLN A 57 0.50 19.42 -16.90
C GLN A 57 0.12 18.92 -18.31
N ILE A 58 -1.18 18.82 -18.61
CA ILE A 58 -1.66 18.45 -19.95
C ILE A 58 -1.35 19.56 -20.96
N ASP A 59 -1.64 20.82 -20.62
CA ASP A 59 -1.50 21.96 -21.52
C ASP A 59 -0.03 22.24 -21.89
N GLU A 60 0.91 21.97 -20.97
CA GLU A 60 2.37 22.06 -21.17
C GLU A 60 2.93 20.90 -22.00
N GLY A 61 2.16 19.83 -22.18
CA GLY A 61 2.57 18.62 -22.88
C GLY A 61 3.04 17.52 -21.93
N LEU A 62 2.41 16.35 -22.03
CA LEU A 62 2.76 15.18 -21.22
C LEU A 62 3.98 14.45 -21.80
N PRO A 63 4.88 13.92 -20.95
CA PRO A 63 5.93 13.00 -21.39
C PRO A 63 5.36 11.78 -22.12
N ASP A 64 6.09 11.29 -23.11
CA ASP A 64 5.79 10.00 -23.72
C ASP A 64 6.24 8.88 -22.79
N GLY A 65 5.29 8.05 -22.38
CA GLY A 65 5.47 7.01 -21.39
C GLY A 65 4.38 5.94 -21.47
N PRO A 66 4.51 4.87 -20.66
CA PRO A 66 3.55 3.78 -20.67
C PRO A 66 2.13 4.21 -20.26
N PHE A 67 2.02 5.29 -19.48
CA PHE A 67 0.76 5.79 -18.91
C PHE A 67 0.42 7.22 -19.32
N THR A 68 0.94 7.71 -20.46
CA THR A 68 0.64 9.06 -20.96
C THR A 68 -0.86 9.35 -20.97
N GLY A 69 -1.25 10.37 -20.20
CA GLY A 69 -2.62 10.87 -20.11
C GLY A 69 -3.53 10.17 -19.11
N VAL A 70 -3.04 9.17 -18.38
CA VAL A 70 -3.85 8.44 -17.38
C VAL A 70 -3.93 9.25 -16.08
N PRO A 71 -5.14 9.53 -15.54
CA PRO A 71 -5.31 10.22 -14.26
C PRO A 71 -4.75 9.41 -13.09
N PHE A 72 -4.11 10.09 -12.15
CA PHE A 72 -3.40 9.46 -11.03
C PHE A 72 -3.56 10.25 -9.73
N LEU A 73 -3.58 9.52 -8.61
CA LEU A 73 -3.53 10.08 -7.27
C LEU A 73 -2.22 9.72 -6.59
N LEU A 74 -1.59 10.72 -5.96
CA LEU A 74 -0.53 10.47 -4.99
C LEU A 74 -1.13 10.18 -3.62
N LYS A 75 -0.56 9.27 -2.83
CA LYS A 75 -0.84 9.24 -1.38
C LYS A 75 -0.49 10.59 -0.75
N ASP A 76 -1.28 11.09 0.20
CA ASP A 76 -1.02 12.34 0.94
C ASP A 76 0.16 12.26 1.93
N LEU A 77 1.20 11.51 1.56
CA LEU A 77 2.52 11.48 2.19
C LEU A 77 3.64 11.74 1.17
N GLU A 78 3.32 11.79 -0.13
CA GLU A 78 4.29 12.00 -1.22
C GLU A 78 4.33 13.47 -1.63
N LEU A 79 5.53 14.02 -1.81
CA LEU A 79 5.73 15.41 -2.19
C LEU A 79 5.58 15.61 -3.70
N LEU A 80 4.88 16.68 -4.08
CA LEU A 80 4.74 17.13 -5.45
C LEU A 80 4.80 18.66 -5.44
N ASP A 81 5.81 19.20 -6.13
CA ASP A 81 6.16 20.62 -6.09
C ASP A 81 4.97 21.53 -6.41
N GLY A 82 4.84 22.61 -5.63
CA GLY A 82 3.76 23.58 -5.78
C GLY A 82 2.36 23.06 -5.40
N THR A 83 2.24 21.84 -4.87
CA THR A 83 0.98 21.25 -4.42
C THR A 83 0.95 21.00 -2.92
N ARG A 84 -0.25 20.97 -2.35
CA ARG A 84 -0.45 20.79 -0.91
C ARG A 84 -0.27 19.32 -0.51
N THR A 85 0.55 19.04 0.51
CA THR A 85 0.72 17.71 1.12
C THR A 85 0.51 17.83 2.63
N THR A 86 -0.54 17.22 3.18
CA THR A 86 -0.90 17.45 4.59
C THR A 86 -0.32 16.43 5.55
N PHE A 87 0.21 15.32 5.03
CA PHE A 87 0.70 14.19 5.83
C PHE A 87 -0.37 13.56 6.75
N GLY A 88 -1.66 13.79 6.47
CA GLY A 88 -2.76 13.47 7.38
C GLY A 88 -2.70 14.23 8.72
N ALA A 89 -1.85 15.25 8.85
CA ALA A 89 -1.53 15.92 10.11
C ALA A 89 -2.11 17.33 10.17
N SER A 90 -2.79 17.68 11.26
CA SER A 90 -3.47 18.98 11.39
C SER A 90 -2.51 20.17 11.30
N LEU A 91 -1.29 20.02 11.86
CA LEU A 91 -0.22 21.01 11.77
C LEU A 91 0.17 21.38 10.32
N TYR A 92 0.09 20.42 9.40
CA TYR A 92 0.53 20.57 8.01
C TYR A 92 -0.63 20.75 7.02
N LYS A 93 -1.84 21.09 7.50
CA LYS A 93 -3.04 21.23 6.66
C LYS A 93 -2.86 22.18 5.46
N ASP A 94 -2.00 23.19 5.58
CA ASP A 94 -1.72 24.21 4.56
C ASP A 94 -0.29 24.09 3.98
N PHE A 95 0.43 23.00 4.27
CA PHE A 95 1.79 22.82 3.76
C PHE A 95 1.80 22.59 2.25
N VAL A 96 2.49 23.46 1.53
CA VAL A 96 2.77 23.33 0.09
C VAL A 96 4.20 22.81 -0.07
N ALA A 97 4.36 21.73 -0.83
CA ALA A 97 5.67 21.17 -1.11
C ALA A 97 6.49 22.13 -1.99
N ASP A 98 7.78 22.24 -1.67
CA ASP A 98 8.76 23.08 -2.37
C ASP A 98 9.63 22.28 -3.36
N HIS A 99 9.38 20.98 -3.46
CA HIS A 99 10.01 20.09 -4.41
C HIS A 99 9.16 18.83 -4.62
N THR A 100 9.52 18.03 -5.62
CA THR A 100 8.85 16.75 -5.94
C THR A 100 9.71 15.57 -5.49
N GLY A 101 9.11 14.60 -4.79
CA GLY A 101 9.78 13.36 -4.40
C GLY A 101 10.25 12.54 -5.61
N THR A 102 11.32 11.78 -5.50
CA THR A 102 11.90 11.04 -6.64
C THR A 102 10.88 10.06 -7.25
N LEU A 103 10.07 9.41 -6.42
CA LEU A 103 9.05 8.49 -6.90
C LEU A 103 7.93 9.24 -7.64
N ALA A 104 7.44 10.36 -7.11
CA ALA A 104 6.52 11.24 -7.84
C ALA A 104 7.09 11.75 -9.17
N GLN A 105 8.37 12.10 -9.23
CA GLN A 105 9.03 12.47 -10.49
C GLN A 105 9.01 11.33 -11.51
N ARG A 106 9.18 10.08 -11.09
CA ARG A 106 9.09 8.91 -11.99
C ARG A 106 7.66 8.67 -12.47
N PHE A 107 6.65 8.89 -11.62
CA PHE A 107 5.25 8.86 -12.06
C PHE A 107 4.95 9.93 -13.13
N LEU A 108 5.43 11.17 -12.93
CA LEU A 108 5.31 12.23 -13.95
C LEU A 108 5.99 11.84 -15.27
N LYS A 109 7.21 11.29 -15.20
CA LYS A 109 7.95 10.80 -16.39
C LYS A 109 7.26 9.64 -17.10
N ALA A 110 6.48 8.84 -16.38
CA ALA A 110 5.67 7.77 -16.97
C ALA A 110 4.44 8.30 -17.75
N GLY A 111 4.20 9.62 -17.72
CA GLY A 111 3.14 10.31 -18.44
C GLY A 111 1.82 10.41 -17.66
N LEU A 112 1.80 10.02 -16.38
CA LEU A 112 0.61 10.09 -15.52
C LEU A 112 0.19 11.54 -15.25
N THR A 113 -1.11 11.79 -15.18
CA THR A 113 -1.66 13.11 -14.88
C THR A 113 -2.11 13.19 -13.42
N ILE A 114 -1.39 13.93 -12.58
CA ILE A 114 -1.62 13.90 -11.12
C ILE A 114 -2.65 14.97 -10.72
N PHE A 115 -3.85 14.54 -10.34
CA PHE A 115 -4.97 15.46 -10.09
C PHE A 115 -5.35 15.63 -8.62
N GLY A 116 -4.64 14.98 -7.71
CA GLY A 116 -4.89 15.12 -6.28
C GLY A 116 -4.12 14.14 -5.42
N LYS A 117 -4.45 14.15 -4.13
CA LYS A 117 -3.92 13.22 -3.14
C LYS A 117 -4.99 12.42 -2.42
N SER A 118 -4.72 11.14 -2.26
CA SER A 118 -5.56 10.19 -1.53
C SER A 118 -5.24 10.19 -0.04
N ALA A 119 -6.27 9.95 0.77
CA ALA A 119 -6.20 10.03 2.23
C ALA A 119 -5.24 9.02 2.85
N SER A 120 -4.64 9.42 3.97
CA SER A 120 -3.78 8.61 4.83
C SER A 120 -4.02 8.99 6.31
N PRO A 121 -3.87 8.05 7.27
CA PRO A 121 -3.74 8.42 8.68
C PRO A 121 -2.51 9.31 8.91
N GLU A 122 -2.45 10.00 10.04
CA GLU A 122 -1.34 10.90 10.36
C GLU A 122 0.03 10.19 10.24
N PHE A 123 0.90 10.74 9.37
CA PHE A 123 2.21 10.19 8.98
C PHE A 123 2.23 8.73 8.52
N GLY A 124 1.08 8.19 8.15
CA GLY A 124 0.93 6.80 7.77
C GLY A 124 1.07 5.79 8.91
N LEU A 125 0.84 6.22 10.15
CA LEU A 125 1.14 5.42 11.36
C LEU A 125 0.17 4.27 11.61
N MET A 126 -1.08 4.35 11.12
CA MET A 126 -2.13 3.38 11.43
C MET A 126 -2.55 2.51 10.23
N PRO A 127 -3.09 1.30 10.48
CA PRO A 127 -3.64 0.43 9.43
C PRO A 127 -5.11 0.69 9.12
N THR A 128 -5.68 1.78 9.62
CA THR A 128 -6.93 2.37 9.17
C THR A 128 -6.68 3.82 8.75
N THR A 129 -7.55 4.38 7.91
CA THR A 129 -7.39 5.73 7.37
C THR A 129 -8.46 6.63 7.96
N GLU A 130 -8.18 7.13 9.17
CA GLU A 130 -9.16 7.84 10.01
C GLU A 130 -8.54 9.08 10.67
N CYS A 131 -7.62 9.76 9.97
CA CYS A 131 -6.94 10.91 10.57
C CYS A 131 -7.92 12.00 10.98
N ARG A 132 -7.61 12.67 12.09
CA ARG A 132 -8.42 13.77 12.62
C ARG A 132 -8.64 14.88 11.59
N LEU A 133 -7.64 15.18 10.77
CA LEU A 133 -7.69 16.29 9.81
C LEU A 133 -8.78 16.10 8.75
N HIS A 134 -8.86 14.90 8.16
CA HIS A 134 -9.76 14.64 7.03
C HIS A 134 -10.98 13.82 7.40
N GLY A 135 -10.98 13.16 8.57
CA GLY A 135 -11.98 12.19 8.97
C GLY A 135 -11.79 10.82 8.31
N PRO A 136 -12.70 9.85 8.57
CA PRO A 136 -12.55 8.48 8.11
C PRO A 136 -12.73 8.35 6.60
N THR A 137 -11.79 7.66 5.95
CA THR A 137 -12.00 7.04 4.64
C THR A 137 -12.80 5.76 4.83
N ARG A 138 -13.98 5.71 4.22
CA ARG A 138 -14.92 4.60 4.34
C ARG A 138 -14.67 3.57 3.25
N ASN A 139 -14.89 2.30 3.58
CA ASN A 139 -14.74 1.21 2.64
C ASN A 139 -15.88 1.23 1.60
N PRO A 140 -15.60 1.22 0.28
CA PRO A 140 -16.64 1.21 -0.75
C PRO A 140 -17.58 -0.01 -0.68
N TRP A 141 -17.10 -1.14 -0.13
CA TRP A 141 -17.90 -2.36 0.05
C TRP A 141 -18.95 -2.21 1.15
N ASN A 142 -18.62 -1.47 2.21
CA ASN A 142 -19.52 -1.15 3.31
C ASN A 142 -18.99 0.09 4.06
N THR A 143 -19.77 1.17 4.09
CA THR A 143 -19.35 2.45 4.68
C THR A 143 -19.19 2.46 6.19
N ASP A 144 -19.60 1.41 6.90
CA ASP A 144 -19.36 1.26 8.34
C ASP A 144 -17.97 0.68 8.65
N HIS A 145 -17.24 0.25 7.62
CA HIS A 145 -15.94 -0.39 7.73
C HIS A 145 -14.81 0.51 7.23
N ALA A 146 -13.63 0.33 7.82
CA ALA A 146 -12.42 1.02 7.40
C ALA A 146 -11.92 0.52 6.04
N SER A 147 -11.31 1.42 5.25
CA SER A 147 -10.65 1.08 3.98
C SER A 147 -9.29 0.39 4.14
N GLY A 148 -8.89 0.07 5.38
CA GLY A 148 -7.50 -0.24 5.72
C GLY A 148 -6.59 1.00 5.65
N GLY A 149 -5.28 0.79 5.79
CA GLY A 149 -4.32 1.87 5.91
C GLY A 149 -2.86 1.42 5.90
N SER A 150 -1.91 2.33 5.73
CA SER A 150 -2.13 3.78 5.65
C SER A 150 -2.49 4.30 4.26
N SER A 151 -2.50 3.47 3.21
CA SER A 151 -2.91 3.88 1.85
C SER A 151 -4.40 3.61 1.57
N GLY A 152 -5.27 3.82 2.57
CA GLY A 152 -6.69 3.49 2.49
C GLY A 152 -7.45 4.33 1.46
N GLY A 153 -7.14 5.63 1.36
CA GLY A 153 -7.71 6.49 0.33
C GLY A 153 -7.40 6.00 -1.08
N ALA A 154 -6.16 5.57 -1.33
CA ALA A 154 -5.75 5.04 -2.62
C ALA A 154 -6.57 3.78 -2.99
N ALA A 155 -6.65 2.81 -2.07
CA ALA A 155 -7.36 1.56 -2.33
C ALA A 155 -8.87 1.77 -2.44
N ALA A 156 -9.46 2.66 -1.64
CA ALA A 156 -10.89 2.99 -1.74
C ALA A 156 -11.23 3.68 -3.07
N ALA A 157 -10.39 4.63 -3.53
CA ALA A 157 -10.59 5.30 -4.82
C ALA A 157 -10.50 4.32 -6.00
N VAL A 158 -9.53 3.40 -5.95
CA VAL A 158 -9.33 2.36 -6.98
C VAL A 158 -10.48 1.35 -6.96
N ALA A 159 -10.88 0.85 -5.78
CA ALA A 159 -12.00 -0.08 -5.64
C ALA A 159 -13.32 0.52 -6.15
N ALA A 160 -13.55 1.79 -5.86
CA ALA A 160 -14.74 2.52 -6.29
C ALA A 160 -14.71 3.00 -7.76
N ARG A 161 -13.66 2.64 -8.52
CA ARG A 161 -13.49 2.98 -9.95
C ARG A 161 -13.48 4.48 -10.23
N ILE A 162 -12.92 5.27 -9.30
CA ILE A 162 -12.57 6.67 -9.58
C ILE A 162 -11.42 6.71 -10.61
N LEU A 163 -10.46 5.80 -10.45
CA LEU A 163 -9.30 5.60 -11.32
C LEU A 163 -8.79 4.14 -11.20
N PRO A 164 -8.04 3.60 -12.17
CA PRO A 164 -7.62 2.20 -12.16
C PRO A 164 -6.38 1.89 -11.31
N VAL A 165 -5.52 2.88 -11.04
CA VAL A 165 -4.23 2.71 -10.31
C VAL A 165 -3.84 3.96 -9.53
N ALA A 166 -3.42 3.80 -8.28
CA ALA A 166 -3.06 4.93 -7.39
C ALA A 166 -1.77 4.66 -6.62
N HIS A 167 -1.01 5.72 -6.33
CA HIS A 167 0.19 5.64 -5.48
C HIS A 167 -0.18 5.14 -4.08
N ALA A 168 0.64 4.25 -3.55
CA ALA A 168 0.56 3.74 -2.19
C ALA A 168 1.96 3.47 -1.64
N SER A 169 2.11 3.43 -0.32
CA SER A 169 3.37 3.10 0.35
C SER A 169 3.16 2.11 1.48
N ASP A 170 4.18 1.31 1.80
CA ASP A 170 4.12 0.16 2.71
C ASP A 170 5.37 0.10 3.60
N GLY A 171 5.21 0.44 4.88
CA GLY A 171 6.23 0.30 5.93
C GLY A 171 5.93 -0.80 6.96
N GLY A 172 4.67 -1.22 7.06
CA GLY A 172 4.21 -2.32 7.91
C GLY A 172 3.01 -3.06 7.35
N GLY A 173 2.79 -3.02 6.03
CA GLY A 173 1.60 -3.53 5.36
C GLY A 173 0.78 -2.50 4.61
N SER A 174 1.19 -1.23 4.56
CA SER A 174 0.32 -0.13 4.13
C SER A 174 -0.05 -0.06 2.63
N ILE A 175 0.46 -0.97 1.79
CA ILE A 175 -0.11 -1.27 0.45
C ILE A 175 -1.05 -2.47 0.56
N ARG A 176 -0.58 -3.54 1.22
CA ARG A 176 -1.26 -4.84 1.27
C ARG A 176 -2.52 -4.85 2.13
N ILE A 177 -2.52 -4.17 3.27
CA ILE A 177 -3.66 -4.02 4.19
C ILE A 177 -4.84 -3.35 3.48
N PRO A 178 -4.70 -2.13 2.89
CA PRO A 178 -5.82 -1.50 2.22
C PRO A 178 -6.19 -2.22 0.91
N ALA A 179 -5.23 -2.88 0.23
CA ALA A 179 -5.53 -3.74 -0.92
C ALA A 179 -6.47 -4.92 -0.53
N SER A 180 -6.14 -5.61 0.56
CA SER A 180 -6.98 -6.66 1.15
C SER A 180 -8.34 -6.11 1.56
N ALA A 181 -8.38 -4.98 2.27
CA ALA A 181 -9.61 -4.44 2.82
C ALA A 181 -10.58 -3.90 1.74
N CYS A 182 -10.05 -3.33 0.66
CA CYS A 182 -10.84 -2.75 -0.43
C CYS A 182 -11.01 -3.69 -1.64
N GLY A 183 -10.43 -4.88 -1.63
CA GLY A 183 -10.59 -5.86 -2.71
C GLY A 183 -9.89 -5.46 -4.01
N VAL A 184 -8.67 -4.93 -3.91
CA VAL A 184 -7.83 -4.54 -5.06
C VAL A 184 -6.47 -5.21 -4.98
N PHE A 185 -5.69 -5.21 -6.06
CA PHE A 185 -4.34 -5.77 -6.08
C PHE A 185 -3.33 -4.77 -5.50
N GLY A 186 -2.41 -5.25 -4.66
CA GLY A 186 -1.33 -4.41 -4.11
C GLY A 186 -0.05 -5.21 -3.88
N LEU A 187 1.07 -4.71 -4.41
CA LEU A 187 2.40 -5.30 -4.24
C LEU A 187 3.28 -4.38 -3.40
N LYS A 188 3.84 -4.91 -2.31
CA LYS A 188 5.03 -4.35 -1.66
C LYS A 188 6.27 -4.85 -2.42
N PRO A 189 7.00 -3.99 -3.14
CA PRO A 189 8.20 -4.42 -3.86
C PRO A 189 9.34 -4.78 -2.91
N THR A 190 10.41 -5.38 -3.44
CA THR A 190 11.62 -5.65 -2.67
C THR A 190 12.19 -4.35 -2.09
N ARG A 191 12.78 -4.41 -0.89
CA ARG A 191 13.48 -3.25 -0.29
C ARG A 191 14.49 -2.68 -1.30
N ALA A 192 14.51 -1.35 -1.44
CA ALA A 192 15.34 -0.62 -2.42
C ALA A 192 15.11 -0.99 -3.90
N ARG A 193 13.93 -1.54 -4.25
CA ARG A 193 13.48 -1.62 -5.64
C ARG A 193 13.11 -0.25 -6.19
N ASN A 194 12.39 0.54 -5.41
CA ASN A 194 11.89 1.87 -5.75
C ASN A 194 12.61 2.95 -4.92
N PRO A 195 12.73 4.18 -5.45
CA PRO A 195 13.45 5.28 -4.80
C PRO A 195 12.69 5.82 -3.58
N THR A 196 13.40 6.50 -2.69
CA THR A 196 12.85 7.15 -1.48
C THR A 196 13.23 8.61 -1.32
N GLY A 197 14.12 9.13 -2.16
CA GLY A 197 14.64 10.48 -2.10
C GLY A 197 13.66 11.57 -2.57
N PRO A 198 14.11 12.83 -2.60
CA PRO A 198 15.49 13.25 -2.29
C PRO A 198 15.76 13.42 -0.79
N ASP A 199 14.73 13.54 0.05
CA ASP A 199 14.87 13.92 1.46
C ASP A 199 15.50 12.83 2.36
N LYS A 200 15.39 11.56 1.96
CA LYS A 200 15.77 10.41 2.77
C LYS A 200 16.37 9.31 1.92
N ALA A 201 17.36 8.61 2.47
CA ALA A 201 17.92 7.39 1.89
C ALA A 201 17.10 6.14 2.25
N GLU A 202 16.32 6.19 3.33
CA GLU A 202 15.47 5.10 3.82
C GLU A 202 14.26 5.64 4.61
N GLY A 203 13.17 4.86 4.65
CA GLY A 203 12.08 5.09 5.60
C GLY A 203 12.00 3.94 6.62
N TRP A 204 11.98 4.28 7.92
CA TRP A 204 11.91 3.33 9.04
C TRP A 204 12.98 2.23 8.98
N GLY A 205 14.25 2.59 8.76
CA GLY A 205 15.35 1.61 8.67
C GLY A 205 15.21 0.64 7.48
N GLY A 206 14.77 1.16 6.34
CA GLY A 206 14.57 0.41 5.10
C GLY A 206 13.25 -0.38 5.03
N PHE A 207 12.34 -0.22 5.98
CA PHE A 207 11.07 -0.97 6.00
C PHE A 207 10.03 -0.41 5.04
N SER A 208 10.08 0.91 4.80
CA SER A 208 9.14 1.63 3.95
C SER A 208 9.54 1.60 2.49
N CYS A 209 8.58 1.34 1.62
CA CYS A 209 8.72 1.43 0.17
C CYS A 209 7.44 1.99 -0.47
N GLY A 210 7.58 2.66 -1.61
CA GLY A 210 6.46 3.17 -2.41
C GLY A 210 6.20 2.30 -3.63
N HIS A 211 4.94 2.15 -4.02
CA HIS A 211 4.48 1.52 -5.27
C HIS A 211 3.02 1.92 -5.54
N VAL A 212 2.15 0.99 -5.95
CA VAL A 212 0.74 1.27 -6.26
C VAL A 212 -0.20 0.19 -5.74
N VAL A 213 -1.48 0.56 -5.66
CA VAL A 213 -2.62 -0.36 -5.69
C VAL A 213 -3.35 -0.21 -7.02
N SER A 214 -3.90 -1.30 -7.55
CA SER A 214 -4.44 -1.34 -8.91
C SER A 214 -5.60 -2.33 -9.06
N ILE A 215 -6.42 -2.14 -10.09
CA ILE A 215 -7.49 -3.10 -10.43
C ILE A 215 -6.99 -4.32 -11.20
N SER A 216 -5.80 -4.24 -11.83
CA SER A 216 -5.20 -5.33 -12.61
C SER A 216 -3.73 -5.58 -12.27
N VAL A 217 -3.30 -6.83 -12.40
CA VAL A 217 -1.90 -7.23 -12.14
C VAL A 217 -0.93 -6.51 -13.09
N ARG A 218 -1.30 -6.40 -14.37
CA ARG A 218 -0.46 -5.78 -15.40
C ARG A 218 -0.23 -4.28 -15.20
N ASP A 219 -1.18 -3.56 -14.61
CA ASP A 219 -0.98 -2.15 -14.24
C ASP A 219 0.12 -2.02 -13.18
N SER A 220 0.08 -2.85 -12.13
CA SER A 220 1.11 -2.86 -11.10
C SER A 220 2.48 -3.26 -11.65
N ALA A 221 2.54 -4.22 -12.58
CA ALA A 221 3.78 -4.66 -13.21
C ALA A 221 4.42 -3.57 -14.09
N ALA A 222 3.64 -3.01 -15.01
CA ALA A 222 4.10 -1.91 -15.87
C ALA A 222 4.44 -0.64 -15.08
N MET A 223 3.74 -0.39 -13.97
CA MET A 223 4.11 0.69 -13.07
C MET A 223 5.47 0.44 -12.42
N LEU A 224 5.76 -0.80 -12.02
CA LEU A 224 7.05 -1.12 -11.43
C LEU A 224 8.18 -0.92 -12.45
N ASP A 225 7.99 -1.38 -13.70
CA ASP A 225 8.91 -1.11 -14.82
C ASP A 225 9.18 0.38 -15.01
N ALA A 226 8.15 1.22 -14.89
CA ALA A 226 8.26 2.66 -15.08
C ALA A 226 9.00 3.39 -13.94
N VAL A 227 9.00 2.84 -12.72
CA VAL A 227 9.46 3.58 -11.53
C VAL A 227 10.58 2.92 -10.74
N HIS A 228 10.95 1.67 -11.01
CA HIS A 228 12.01 1.00 -10.26
C HIS A 228 13.42 1.49 -10.62
N GLY A 229 14.39 1.12 -9.80
CA GLY A 229 15.82 1.36 -10.02
C GLY A 229 16.42 2.39 -9.06
N PRO A 230 17.77 2.43 -8.96
CA PRO A 230 18.45 3.32 -8.03
C PRO A 230 18.23 4.80 -8.35
N GLU A 231 18.40 5.64 -7.33
CA GLU A 231 18.60 7.08 -7.45
C GLU A 231 20.03 7.45 -7.03
N LEU A 232 20.47 8.68 -7.28
CA LEU A 232 21.86 9.11 -7.05
C LEU A 232 22.35 8.86 -5.61
N THR A 233 21.43 8.88 -4.65
CA THR A 233 21.71 8.73 -3.22
C THR A 233 21.30 7.37 -2.66
N SER A 234 20.97 6.38 -3.52
CA SER A 234 20.60 5.04 -3.05
C SER A 234 21.76 4.38 -2.28
N PRO A 235 21.56 4.00 -1.00
CA PRO A 235 22.62 3.36 -0.21
C PRO A 235 22.90 1.91 -0.65
N TYR A 236 21.91 1.26 -1.26
CA TYR A 236 21.94 -0.09 -1.78
C TYR A 236 20.82 -0.27 -2.82
N MET A 237 20.82 -1.40 -3.53
CA MET A 237 19.89 -1.67 -4.64
C MET A 237 19.31 -3.09 -4.54
N ALA A 238 18.06 -3.27 -4.93
CA ALA A 238 17.48 -4.60 -5.14
C ALA A 238 18.13 -5.31 -6.35
N PRO A 239 18.15 -6.66 -6.39
CA PRO A 239 18.62 -7.43 -7.55
C PRO A 239 17.91 -6.99 -8.82
N ALA A 240 18.65 -6.76 -9.91
CA ALA A 240 18.06 -6.32 -11.18
C ALA A 240 17.08 -7.39 -11.72
N PRO A 241 15.93 -7.00 -12.28
CA PRO A 241 15.05 -7.96 -12.94
C PRO A 241 15.69 -8.45 -14.24
N GLU A 242 15.42 -9.71 -14.61
CA GLU A 242 15.92 -10.27 -15.87
C GLU A 242 15.28 -9.64 -17.11
N ARG A 243 14.03 -9.17 -16.97
CA ARG A 243 13.20 -8.61 -18.04
C ARG A 243 12.14 -7.68 -17.43
N PRO A 244 11.42 -6.88 -18.23
CA PRO A 244 10.30 -6.08 -17.73
C PRO A 244 9.28 -6.95 -16.97
N PHE A 245 8.84 -6.47 -15.82
CA PHE A 245 7.83 -7.14 -14.99
C PHE A 245 6.50 -7.31 -15.73
N LEU A 246 6.14 -6.39 -16.62
CA LEU A 246 4.95 -6.53 -17.47
C LEU A 246 4.97 -7.83 -18.29
N ASP A 247 6.14 -8.21 -18.81
CA ASP A 247 6.29 -9.43 -19.59
C ASP A 247 6.09 -10.69 -18.73
N GLU A 248 6.38 -10.60 -17.42
CA GLU A 248 6.23 -11.71 -16.48
C GLU A 248 4.77 -12.05 -16.18
N VAL A 249 3.84 -11.09 -16.29
CA VAL A 249 2.42 -11.31 -15.97
C VAL A 249 1.77 -12.37 -16.86
N SER A 250 2.21 -12.46 -18.11
CA SER A 250 1.66 -13.42 -19.08
C SER A 250 2.37 -14.78 -19.07
N ARG A 251 3.46 -14.90 -18.30
CA ARG A 251 4.28 -16.11 -18.23
C ARG A 251 3.76 -17.04 -17.14
N GLY A 252 3.70 -18.33 -17.45
CA GLY A 252 3.37 -19.34 -16.45
C GLY A 252 4.43 -19.40 -15.34
N PRO A 253 4.05 -19.49 -14.07
CA PRO A 253 5.00 -19.65 -12.96
C PRO A 253 5.67 -21.02 -12.94
N GLY A 254 5.22 -21.97 -13.77
CA GLY A 254 5.62 -23.36 -13.68
C GLY A 254 5.03 -24.04 -12.46
N ARG A 255 5.67 -25.11 -11.99
CA ARG A 255 5.23 -25.84 -10.80
C ARG A 255 6.00 -25.34 -9.57
N LEU A 256 5.32 -24.57 -8.72
CA LEU A 256 5.86 -24.01 -7.49
C LEU A 256 5.70 -24.95 -6.29
N ARG A 257 6.61 -24.85 -5.33
CA ARG A 257 6.46 -25.29 -3.95
C ARG A 257 5.89 -24.12 -3.14
N ILE A 258 4.69 -24.28 -2.62
CA ILE A 258 3.96 -23.26 -1.88
C ILE A 258 3.73 -23.76 -0.47
N PHE A 259 4.32 -23.07 0.49
CA PHE A 259 3.95 -23.26 1.89
C PHE A 259 2.82 -22.31 2.25
N PHE A 260 1.86 -22.76 3.07
CA PHE A 260 0.79 -21.90 3.54
C PHE A 260 0.53 -22.02 5.04
N THR A 261 -0.11 -21.00 5.60
CA THR A 261 -0.68 -21.07 6.95
C THR A 261 -1.96 -20.27 7.04
N ASP A 262 -2.90 -20.77 7.84
CA ASP A 262 -4.14 -20.13 8.24
C ASP A 262 -4.14 -19.79 9.74
N LYS A 263 -2.96 -19.59 10.31
CA LYS A 263 -2.75 -19.26 11.72
C LYS A 263 -2.06 -17.90 11.84
N SER A 264 -2.30 -17.23 12.96
CA SER A 264 -1.53 -16.02 13.30
C SER A 264 -0.08 -16.42 13.60
N PRO A 265 0.93 -15.65 13.16
CA PRO A 265 2.32 -15.84 13.59
C PRO A 265 2.51 -15.66 15.11
N TYR A 266 1.50 -15.14 15.80
CA TYR A 266 1.49 -14.95 17.25
C TYR A 266 0.78 -16.05 18.03
N GLY A 267 0.19 -17.03 17.35
CA GLY A 267 -0.59 -18.11 17.97
C GLY A 267 -2.05 -17.77 18.31
N ASP A 268 -2.44 -16.51 18.18
CA ASP A 268 -3.83 -16.07 18.35
C ASP A 268 -4.77 -16.68 17.30
N ALA A 269 -6.03 -16.89 17.67
CA ALA A 269 -7.06 -17.36 16.74
C ALA A 269 -7.34 -16.30 15.67
N ILE A 270 -7.44 -16.73 14.42
CA ILE A 270 -7.88 -15.88 13.30
C ILE A 270 -9.37 -16.10 13.01
N ASP A 271 -9.99 -15.16 12.32
CA ASP A 271 -11.39 -15.27 11.92
C ASP A 271 -11.64 -16.54 11.07
N PRO A 272 -12.68 -17.35 11.39
CA PRO A 272 -12.95 -18.60 10.67
C PRO A 272 -13.17 -18.42 9.16
N GLU A 273 -13.77 -17.31 8.72
CA GLU A 273 -13.98 -17.04 7.29
C GLU A 273 -12.66 -16.76 6.58
N VAL A 274 -11.72 -16.09 7.25
CA VAL A 274 -10.37 -15.86 6.74
C VAL A 274 -9.60 -17.19 6.65
N ALA A 275 -9.65 -18.01 7.70
CA ALA A 275 -8.99 -19.33 7.68
C ALA A 275 -9.55 -20.22 6.56
N ALA A 276 -10.88 -20.24 6.39
CA ALA A 276 -11.53 -20.98 5.32
C ALA A 276 -11.11 -20.47 3.94
N ALA A 277 -11.00 -19.16 3.75
CA ALA A 277 -10.55 -18.55 2.51
C ALA A 277 -9.09 -18.89 2.16
N VAL A 278 -8.19 -18.93 3.15
CA VAL A 278 -6.80 -19.37 2.93
C VAL A 278 -6.75 -20.83 2.48
N ARG A 279 -7.47 -21.73 3.16
CA ARG A 279 -7.54 -23.15 2.77
C ARG A 279 -8.17 -23.35 1.38
N ASP A 280 -9.16 -22.55 1.01
CA ASP A 280 -9.75 -22.56 -0.32
C ASP A 280 -8.72 -22.19 -1.40
N VAL A 281 -7.94 -21.13 -1.16
CA VAL A 281 -6.89 -20.71 -2.11
C VAL A 281 -5.74 -21.71 -2.15
N ALA A 282 -5.37 -22.34 -1.02
CA ALA A 282 -4.40 -23.44 -1.00
C ALA A 282 -4.86 -24.62 -1.90
N ARG A 283 -6.13 -25.05 -1.80
CA ARG A 283 -6.71 -26.08 -2.68
C ARG A 283 -6.76 -25.64 -4.14
N LEU A 284 -7.06 -24.37 -4.40
CA LEU A 284 -7.04 -23.82 -5.75
C LEU A 284 -5.64 -23.95 -6.37
N LEU A 285 -4.59 -23.60 -5.62
CA LEU A 285 -3.21 -23.69 -6.07
C LEU A 285 -2.77 -25.15 -6.31
N GLU A 286 -3.18 -26.07 -5.44
CA GLU A 286 -2.95 -27.50 -5.64
C GLU A 286 -3.64 -28.01 -6.91
N ALA A 287 -4.88 -27.58 -7.17
CA ALA A 287 -5.62 -27.91 -8.39
C ALA A 287 -4.97 -27.31 -9.67
N GLN A 288 -4.17 -26.26 -9.54
CA GLN A 288 -3.33 -25.72 -10.63
C GLN A 288 -1.99 -26.45 -10.80
N GLY A 289 -1.76 -27.53 -10.04
CA GLY A 289 -0.59 -28.40 -10.17
C GLY A 289 0.59 -28.01 -9.30
N HIS A 290 0.49 -26.97 -8.47
CA HIS A 290 1.53 -26.61 -7.51
C HIS A 290 1.64 -27.67 -6.40
N HIS A 291 2.80 -27.76 -5.77
CA HIS A 291 2.96 -28.51 -4.53
C HIS A 291 2.60 -27.60 -3.37
N VAL A 292 1.57 -27.94 -2.60
CA VAL A 292 1.06 -27.10 -1.51
C VAL A 292 1.18 -27.85 -0.18
N GLU A 293 1.80 -27.23 0.82
CA GLU A 293 2.00 -27.82 2.14
C GLU A 293 1.68 -26.80 3.25
N GLU A 294 0.99 -27.23 4.32
CA GLU A 294 0.77 -26.36 5.48
C GLU A 294 2.07 -26.28 6.31
N ARG A 295 2.76 -25.14 6.22
CA ARG A 295 3.99 -24.87 6.95
C ARG A 295 4.18 -23.37 7.14
N ALA A 296 4.59 -22.95 8.33
CA ALA A 296 4.86 -21.55 8.68
C ALA A 296 6.31 -21.36 9.15
N PRO A 297 6.92 -20.17 8.95
CA PRO A 297 8.23 -19.88 9.50
C PRO A 297 8.18 -19.83 11.03
N ALA A 298 9.18 -20.41 11.68
CA ALA A 298 9.42 -20.22 13.11
C ALA A 298 10.15 -18.89 13.31
N LEU A 299 9.53 -17.95 14.02
CA LEU A 299 10.12 -16.65 14.27
C LEU A 299 10.88 -16.66 15.61
N PRO A 300 12.15 -16.20 15.64
CA PRO A 300 12.94 -16.20 16.88
C PRO A 300 12.49 -15.12 17.87
N LEU A 301 11.73 -14.14 17.37
CA LEU A 301 11.34 -12.91 18.05
C LEU A 301 9.95 -12.52 17.58
N ASP A 302 9.30 -11.61 18.31
CA ASP A 302 7.99 -11.06 17.96
C ASP A 302 8.14 -9.83 17.02
N PRO A 303 7.71 -9.91 15.75
CA PRO A 303 7.70 -8.76 14.84
C PRO A 303 6.99 -7.51 15.39
N ALA A 304 5.96 -7.64 16.22
CA ALA A 304 5.22 -6.49 16.75
C ALA A 304 6.10 -5.62 17.65
N GLN A 305 6.98 -6.25 18.44
CA GLN A 305 7.89 -5.52 19.33
C GLN A 305 8.98 -4.79 18.54
N VAL A 306 9.52 -5.46 17.51
CA VAL A 306 10.57 -4.91 16.65
C VAL A 306 10.06 -3.68 15.89
N ILE A 307 8.89 -3.78 15.25
CA ILE A 307 8.33 -2.65 14.49
C ILE A 307 7.94 -1.48 15.40
N ALA A 308 7.41 -1.76 16.61
CA ALA A 308 7.03 -0.72 17.55
C ALA A 308 8.23 0.16 17.98
N ALA A 309 9.39 -0.46 18.25
CA ALA A 309 10.61 0.27 18.60
C ALA A 309 11.10 1.16 17.44
N ILE A 310 11.09 0.64 16.21
CA ILE A 310 11.54 1.39 15.02
C ILE A 310 10.59 2.55 14.71
N VAL A 311 9.29 2.30 14.69
CA VAL A 311 8.28 3.31 14.36
C VAL A 311 8.23 4.41 15.42
N SER A 312 8.27 4.07 16.71
CA SER A 312 8.26 5.07 17.79
C SER A 312 9.47 5.99 17.75
N ALA A 313 10.68 5.45 17.52
CA ALA A 313 11.89 6.25 17.36
C ALA A 313 11.80 7.20 16.14
N ASN A 314 11.32 6.72 14.99
CA ASN A 314 11.14 7.55 13.80
C ASN A 314 10.03 8.61 13.98
N THR A 315 8.98 8.28 14.74
CA THR A 315 7.92 9.23 15.10
C THR A 315 8.47 10.33 16.01
N ALA A 316 9.32 9.97 16.98
CA ALA A 316 9.99 10.95 17.85
C ALA A 316 10.83 11.97 17.06
N VAL A 317 11.58 11.51 16.04
CA VAL A 317 12.33 12.39 15.13
C VAL A 317 11.38 13.31 14.34
N THR A 318 10.28 12.77 13.83
CA THR A 318 9.27 13.55 13.09
C THR A 318 8.69 14.67 13.95
N VAL A 319 8.30 14.36 15.19
CA VAL A 319 7.80 15.37 16.14
C VAL A 319 8.89 16.37 16.50
N GLN A 320 10.12 15.92 16.75
CA GLN A 320 11.25 16.82 17.07
C GLN A 320 11.55 17.80 15.93
N PHE A 321 11.47 17.37 14.67
CA PHE A 321 11.65 18.27 13.52
C PHE A 321 10.53 19.29 13.41
N ALA A 322 9.28 18.91 13.71
CA ALA A 322 8.18 19.86 13.80
C ALA A 322 8.43 20.88 14.93
N GLU A 323 8.80 20.42 16.14
CA GLU A 323 9.11 21.31 17.27
C GLU A 323 10.22 22.31 16.94
N LYS A 324 11.29 21.84 16.27
CA LYS A 324 12.37 22.71 15.81
C LYS A 324 11.91 23.72 14.76
N LYS A 325 11.10 23.29 13.78
CA LYS A 325 10.60 24.14 12.70
C LYS A 325 9.67 25.24 13.22
N PHE A 326 8.80 24.93 14.17
CA PHE A 326 7.81 25.87 14.71
C PHE A 326 8.25 26.57 16.01
N GLY A 327 9.41 26.21 16.57
CA GLY A 327 9.99 26.86 17.75
C GLY A 327 9.22 26.62 19.05
N ARG A 328 8.41 25.56 19.13
CA ARG A 328 7.62 25.21 20.33
C ARG A 328 7.33 23.70 20.43
N PRO A 329 7.03 23.17 21.63
CA PRO A 329 6.54 21.81 21.79
C PRO A 329 5.27 21.55 20.98
N MET A 330 5.14 20.32 20.47
CA MET A 330 3.91 19.87 19.79
C MET A 330 2.90 19.37 20.82
N THR A 331 1.63 19.71 20.60
CA THR A 331 0.52 19.41 21.49
C THR A 331 -0.53 18.56 20.79
N SER A 332 -1.54 18.09 21.53
CA SER A 332 -2.68 17.38 20.95
C SER A 332 -3.54 18.25 20.03
N ASP A 333 -3.31 19.57 19.95
CA ASP A 333 -3.94 20.42 18.95
C ASP A 333 -3.21 20.31 17.59
N ASP A 334 -1.93 19.96 17.59
CA ASP A 334 -1.08 19.88 16.40
C ASP A 334 -1.11 18.48 15.76
N PHE A 335 -0.95 17.46 16.60
CA PHE A 335 -0.86 16.06 16.22
C PHE A 335 -1.83 15.19 17.02
N GLU A 336 -2.09 13.99 16.51
CA GLU A 336 -2.93 13.01 17.18
C GLU A 336 -2.26 12.50 18.48
N LYS A 337 -3.08 12.16 19.47
CA LYS A 337 -2.57 11.68 20.77
C LYS A 337 -1.71 10.43 20.60
N LEU A 338 -2.09 9.55 19.67
CA LEU A 338 -1.28 8.38 19.33
C LEU A 338 0.11 8.75 18.79
N THR A 339 0.21 9.77 17.93
CA THR A 339 1.50 10.25 17.41
C THR A 339 2.39 10.78 18.53
N LEU A 340 1.83 11.59 19.44
CA LEU A 340 2.57 12.13 20.59
C LEU A 340 2.96 11.03 21.58
N GLY A 341 2.09 10.06 21.83
CA GLY A 341 2.38 8.89 22.68
C GLY A 341 3.47 8.00 22.07
N SER A 342 3.43 7.76 20.76
CA SER A 342 4.47 7.05 20.01
C SER A 342 5.81 7.79 20.10
N ALA A 343 5.82 9.11 19.89
CA ALA A 343 7.01 9.94 20.03
C ALA A 343 7.57 9.94 21.47
N HIS A 344 6.71 9.99 22.49
CA HIS A 344 7.11 9.88 23.88
C HIS A 344 7.79 8.56 24.20
N ASN A 345 7.23 7.45 23.72
CA ASN A 345 7.85 6.13 23.85
C ASN A 345 9.20 6.07 23.11
N GLY A 346 9.28 6.64 21.91
CA GLY A 346 10.52 6.73 21.14
C GLY A 346 11.61 7.55 21.84
N ARG A 347 11.26 8.64 22.53
CA ARG A 347 12.20 9.47 23.33
C ARG A 347 12.71 8.77 24.59
N LYS A 348 11.96 7.78 25.11
CA LYS A 348 12.38 6.95 26.24
C LYS A 348 13.30 5.80 25.81
N ALA A 349 13.24 5.38 24.55
CA ALA A 349 14.12 4.36 24.02
C ALA A 349 15.55 4.92 23.86
N SER A 350 16.54 4.14 24.24
CA SER A 350 17.95 4.48 24.03
C SER A 350 18.38 4.22 22.58
N ALA A 351 19.51 4.80 22.17
CA ALA A 351 20.13 4.44 20.90
C ALA A 351 20.45 2.93 20.81
N VAL A 352 20.75 2.30 21.95
CA VAL A 352 21.00 0.85 22.03
C VAL A 352 19.73 0.06 21.75
N ASP A 353 18.56 0.50 22.24
CA ASP A 353 17.28 -0.17 21.97
C ASP A 353 16.94 -0.12 20.48
N TYR A 354 17.17 1.02 19.82
CA TYR A 354 16.94 1.16 18.39
C TYR A 354 17.88 0.25 17.56
N VAL A 355 19.18 0.23 17.88
CA VAL A 355 20.14 -0.66 17.21
C VAL A 355 19.77 -2.13 17.45
N THR A 356 19.36 -2.49 18.67
CA THR A 356 18.88 -3.83 19.02
C THR A 356 17.66 -4.20 18.18
N ALA A 357 16.70 -3.30 18.01
CA ALA A 357 15.52 -3.53 17.18
C ALA A 357 15.90 -3.83 15.71
N LEU A 358 16.86 -3.11 15.14
CA LEU A 358 17.37 -3.39 13.79
C LEU A 358 18.04 -4.77 13.71
N GLN A 359 18.86 -5.14 14.68
CA GLN A 359 19.50 -6.47 14.72
C GLN A 359 18.46 -7.59 14.86
N ASN A 360 17.43 -7.37 15.68
CA ASN A 360 16.30 -8.27 15.84
C ASN A 360 15.52 -8.46 14.53
N ALA A 361 15.31 -7.38 13.77
CA ALA A 361 14.75 -7.48 12.43
C ALA A 361 15.61 -8.37 11.51
N PHE A 362 16.94 -8.23 11.55
CA PHE A 362 17.83 -9.10 10.78
C PHE A 362 17.82 -10.56 11.24
N GLN A 363 17.62 -10.84 12.53
CA GLN A 363 17.45 -12.22 13.01
C GLN A 363 16.16 -12.84 12.45
N ILE A 364 15.04 -12.10 12.47
CA ILE A 364 13.79 -12.53 11.81
C ILE A 364 14.03 -12.78 10.32
N SER A 365 14.73 -11.87 9.62
CA SER A 365 15.06 -12.03 8.21
C SER A 365 15.84 -13.31 7.91
N ARG A 366 16.79 -13.69 8.78
CA ARG A 366 17.57 -14.94 8.62
C ARG A 366 16.67 -16.17 8.72
N SER A 367 15.83 -16.25 9.76
CA SER A 367 14.91 -17.38 9.96
C SER A 367 13.89 -17.51 8.83
N VAL A 368 13.34 -16.39 8.35
CA VAL A 368 12.42 -16.42 7.20
C VAL A 368 13.16 -16.81 5.91
N THR A 369 14.36 -16.30 5.67
CA THR A 369 15.15 -16.68 4.49
C THR A 369 15.50 -18.17 4.50
N GLU A 370 15.83 -18.73 5.67
CA GLU A 370 16.04 -20.17 5.84
C GLU A 370 14.77 -20.97 5.55
N PHE A 371 13.61 -20.51 6.03
CA PHE A 371 12.31 -21.10 5.70
C PHE A 371 12.05 -21.15 4.18
N PHE A 372 12.38 -20.09 3.45
CA PHE A 372 12.26 -20.02 2.00
C PHE A 372 13.22 -20.97 1.25
N THR A 373 14.19 -21.62 1.89
CA THR A 373 14.95 -22.70 1.22
C THR A 373 14.05 -23.90 0.88
N GLY A 374 12.94 -24.07 1.61
CA GLY A 374 11.97 -25.14 1.41
C GLY A 374 10.86 -24.87 0.40
N CYS A 375 10.55 -23.61 0.08
CA CYS A 375 9.44 -23.22 -0.77
C CYS A 375 9.76 -22.00 -1.63
N ASP A 376 9.07 -21.85 -2.75
CA ASP A 376 9.24 -20.72 -3.66
C ASP A 376 8.31 -19.55 -3.26
N ILE A 377 7.13 -19.88 -2.70
CA ILE A 377 6.10 -18.92 -2.26
C ILE A 377 5.58 -19.30 -0.88
N PHE A 378 5.35 -18.28 -0.04
CA PHE A 378 4.60 -18.40 1.21
C PHE A 378 3.23 -17.70 1.09
N LEU A 379 2.15 -18.47 1.25
CA LEU A 379 0.77 -18.01 1.32
C LEU A 379 0.34 -17.84 2.78
N SER A 380 -0.19 -16.67 3.11
CA SER A 380 -0.79 -16.37 4.42
C SER A 380 -1.99 -15.44 4.26
N PRO A 381 -2.87 -15.33 5.28
CA PRO A 381 -3.89 -14.28 5.26
C PRO A 381 -3.21 -12.90 5.27
N THR A 382 -3.69 -11.95 4.46
CA THR A 382 -3.17 -10.57 4.55
C THR A 382 -3.59 -9.91 5.87
N LEU A 383 -4.84 -10.17 6.28
CA LEU A 383 -5.44 -9.72 7.53
C LEU A 383 -6.10 -10.93 8.18
N CYS A 384 -6.09 -10.98 9.51
CA CYS A 384 -6.64 -12.11 10.28
C CYS A 384 -8.12 -11.92 10.65
N THR A 385 -8.71 -10.79 10.29
CA THR A 385 -10.16 -10.56 10.30
C THR A 385 -10.56 -9.88 8.98
N PRO A 386 -11.85 -9.91 8.59
CA PRO A 386 -12.37 -8.95 7.63
C PRO A 386 -12.08 -7.50 8.07
N PRO A 387 -12.22 -6.50 7.17
CA PRO A 387 -12.06 -5.09 7.52
C PRO A 387 -12.76 -4.74 8.84
N ILE A 388 -12.07 -4.09 9.77
CA ILE A 388 -12.65 -3.67 11.04
C ILE A 388 -13.60 -2.48 10.85
N ARG A 389 -14.44 -2.18 11.84
CA ARG A 389 -15.34 -1.03 11.77
C ARG A 389 -14.58 0.27 11.94
N ILE A 390 -15.12 1.33 11.35
CA ILE A 390 -14.66 2.71 11.62
C ILE A 390 -14.79 2.99 13.12
N GLY A 391 -13.78 3.66 13.68
CA GLY A 391 -13.71 4.05 15.09
C GLY A 391 -13.20 2.96 16.04
N GLU A 392 -12.89 1.74 15.56
CA GLU A 392 -12.24 0.73 16.41
C GLU A 392 -10.79 1.08 16.76
N ILE A 393 -10.14 1.94 15.94
CA ILE A 393 -8.87 2.58 16.26
C ILE A 393 -9.12 4.09 16.36
N ASP A 394 -9.28 4.60 17.57
CA ASP A 394 -9.36 6.03 17.84
C ASP A 394 -8.00 6.58 18.29
N THR A 395 -7.32 7.28 17.38
CA THR A 395 -6.01 7.88 17.62
C THR A 395 -6.04 9.13 18.51
N MET A 396 -7.25 9.64 18.81
CA MET A 396 -7.50 10.78 19.68
C MET A 396 -8.03 10.37 21.07
N SER A 397 -8.22 9.07 21.33
CA SER A 397 -8.60 8.55 22.64
C SER A 397 -7.55 8.90 23.70
N ASP A 398 -7.99 9.20 24.92
CA ASP A 398 -7.11 9.31 26.10
C ASP A 398 -6.54 7.96 26.53
N ASP A 399 -7.25 6.87 26.21
CA ASP A 399 -6.80 5.49 26.43
C ASP A 399 -6.51 4.79 25.10
N LEU A 400 -5.21 4.59 24.83
CA LEU A 400 -4.69 3.91 23.65
C LEU A 400 -4.27 2.46 23.93
N SER A 401 -4.53 1.93 25.13
CA SER A 401 -4.08 0.59 25.55
C SER A 401 -4.66 -0.54 24.70
N HIS A 402 -5.83 -0.32 24.10
CA HIS A 402 -6.52 -1.28 23.23
C HIS A 402 -5.91 -1.40 21.82
N VAL A 403 -5.14 -0.40 21.37
CA VAL A 403 -4.64 -0.33 19.99
C VAL A 403 -3.67 -1.48 19.71
N ALA A 404 -2.63 -1.66 20.51
CA ALA A 404 -1.62 -2.70 20.26
C ALA A 404 -2.19 -4.13 20.24
N PRO A 405 -3.07 -4.54 21.19
CA PRO A 405 -3.79 -5.81 21.10
C PRO A 405 -4.63 -5.96 19.84
N LEU A 406 -5.35 -4.90 19.41
CA LEU A 406 -6.14 -4.92 18.19
C LEU A 406 -5.26 -5.11 16.95
N LEU A 407 -4.14 -4.38 16.86
CA LEU A 407 -3.18 -4.53 15.75
C LEU A 407 -2.61 -5.94 15.66
N ARG A 408 -2.26 -6.52 16.82
CA ARG A 408 -1.78 -7.90 16.92
C ARG A 408 -2.79 -8.90 16.37
N ARG A 409 -4.08 -8.70 16.65
CA ARG A 409 -5.15 -9.57 16.14
C ARG A 409 -5.47 -9.31 14.66
N TYR A 410 -5.38 -8.06 14.20
CA TYR A 410 -5.85 -7.67 12.88
C TYR A 410 -4.85 -7.93 11.75
N MET A 411 -3.58 -7.54 11.93
CA MET A 411 -2.58 -7.48 10.86
C MET A 411 -1.24 -8.16 11.19
N PRO A 412 -1.23 -9.35 11.81
CA PRO A 412 -0.02 -9.88 12.46
C PRO A 412 1.13 -10.25 11.52
N GLY A 413 0.84 -10.58 10.25
CA GLY A 413 1.85 -11.12 9.32
C GLY A 413 2.50 -10.10 8.39
N THR A 414 1.93 -8.90 8.21
CA THR A 414 2.32 -8.01 7.11
C THR A 414 3.69 -7.35 7.33
N SER A 415 4.00 -6.93 8.55
CA SER A 415 5.27 -6.29 8.94
C SER A 415 6.49 -7.19 8.73
N MET A 416 6.31 -8.52 8.73
CA MET A 416 7.38 -9.48 8.49
C MET A 416 8.07 -9.22 7.15
N ALA A 417 7.32 -9.01 6.05
CA ALA A 417 7.92 -8.72 4.74
C ALA A 417 8.58 -7.33 4.66
N ASN A 418 8.23 -6.39 5.55
CA ASN A 418 8.94 -5.12 5.66
C ASN A 418 10.30 -5.31 6.35
N MET A 419 10.36 -6.16 7.38
CA MET A 419 11.59 -6.51 8.09
C MET A 419 12.55 -7.31 7.21
N THR A 420 12.04 -8.32 6.50
CA THR A 420 12.85 -9.16 5.60
C THR A 420 13.20 -8.45 4.30
N GLY A 421 12.40 -7.45 3.91
CA GLY A 421 12.57 -6.73 2.66
C GLY A 421 12.13 -7.53 1.43
N GLN A 422 11.65 -8.77 1.59
CA GLN A 422 11.13 -9.60 0.49
C GLN A 422 9.92 -8.95 -0.17
N PRO A 423 9.70 -9.16 -1.48
CA PRO A 423 8.51 -8.70 -2.14
C PRO A 423 7.30 -9.52 -1.66
N SER A 424 6.15 -8.85 -1.53
CA SER A 424 4.93 -9.46 -1.00
C SER A 424 3.70 -8.78 -1.58
N MET A 425 2.72 -9.55 -2.06
CA MET A 425 1.49 -9.03 -2.68
C MET A 425 0.25 -9.46 -1.92
N SER A 426 -0.78 -8.61 -1.90
CA SER A 426 -2.13 -8.97 -1.52
C SER A 426 -3.00 -9.11 -2.77
N VAL A 427 -3.66 -10.26 -2.90
CA VAL A 427 -4.52 -10.61 -4.03
C VAL A 427 -5.95 -10.85 -3.53
N PRO A 428 -6.97 -10.13 -4.05
CA PRO A 428 -8.34 -10.21 -3.53
C PRO A 428 -9.09 -11.44 -4.08
N LEU A 429 -8.85 -12.60 -3.46
CA LEU A 429 -9.34 -13.90 -3.94
C LEU A 429 -10.58 -14.42 -3.20
N ALA A 430 -11.06 -13.73 -2.17
CA ALA A 430 -12.20 -14.15 -1.36
C ALA A 430 -13.00 -12.96 -0.80
N TRP A 431 -14.25 -13.23 -0.44
CA TRP A 431 -15.16 -12.30 0.22
C TRP A 431 -15.86 -13.00 1.38
N SER A 432 -16.08 -12.27 2.47
CA SER A 432 -16.82 -12.74 3.63
C SER A 432 -18.29 -12.97 3.31
N SER A 433 -19.00 -13.65 4.22
CA SER A 433 -20.46 -13.81 4.19
C SER A 433 -21.21 -12.47 4.17
N LYS A 434 -20.58 -11.40 4.67
CA LYS A 434 -21.08 -10.02 4.67
C LYS A 434 -20.66 -9.21 3.45
N GLY A 435 -20.02 -9.83 2.46
CA GLY A 435 -19.57 -9.18 1.23
C GLY A 435 -18.35 -8.27 1.41
N LEU A 436 -17.58 -8.42 2.49
CA LEU A 436 -16.32 -7.68 2.66
C LEU A 436 -15.17 -8.45 2.00
N PRO A 437 -14.25 -7.79 1.28
CA PRO A 437 -13.11 -8.47 0.67
C PRO A 437 -12.15 -9.10 1.69
N ILE A 438 -11.51 -10.19 1.30
CA ILE A 438 -10.45 -10.90 2.04
C ILE A 438 -9.29 -11.14 1.08
N GLY A 439 -8.17 -10.44 1.30
CA GLY A 439 -6.96 -10.58 0.51
C GLY A 439 -6.05 -11.71 0.98
N MET A 440 -5.46 -12.43 0.03
CA MET A 440 -4.42 -13.43 0.26
C MET A 440 -3.04 -12.84 0.05
N MET A 441 -2.16 -13.01 1.04
CA MET A 441 -0.81 -12.48 0.99
C MET A 441 0.15 -13.56 0.49
N PHE A 442 0.83 -13.28 -0.61
CA PHE A 442 1.87 -14.13 -1.19
C PHE A 442 3.22 -13.43 -1.08
N THR A 443 4.21 -14.11 -0.50
CA THR A 443 5.58 -13.59 -0.36
C THR A 443 6.53 -14.52 -1.10
N ALA A 444 7.50 -13.95 -1.82
CA ALA A 444 8.52 -14.67 -2.58
C ALA A 444 9.93 -14.42 -2.03
N HIS A 445 10.94 -15.02 -2.65
CA HIS A 445 12.34 -14.72 -2.36
C HIS A 445 12.69 -13.24 -2.53
N PHE A 446 13.71 -12.77 -1.81
CA PHE A 446 14.19 -11.40 -1.92
C PHE A 446 14.60 -11.09 -3.37
N GLY A 447 14.00 -10.06 -3.98
CA GLY A 447 14.24 -9.69 -5.37
C GLY A 447 13.38 -10.42 -6.41
N ASP A 448 12.50 -11.33 -6.01
CA ASP A 448 11.71 -12.16 -6.92
C ASP A 448 10.27 -11.66 -7.12
N GLU A 449 10.12 -10.38 -7.46
CA GLU A 449 8.85 -9.83 -7.92
C GLU A 449 8.34 -10.52 -9.20
N ALA A 450 9.24 -11.01 -10.05
CA ALA A 450 8.91 -11.70 -11.28
C ALA A 450 8.05 -12.94 -11.02
N MET A 451 8.43 -13.78 -10.04
CA MET A 451 7.61 -14.94 -9.66
C MET A 451 6.23 -14.54 -9.12
N LEU A 452 6.15 -13.48 -8.32
CA LEU A 452 4.87 -12.97 -7.82
C LEU A 452 3.97 -12.50 -8.97
N PHE A 453 4.51 -11.79 -9.96
CA PHE A 453 3.71 -11.35 -11.11
C PHE A 453 3.24 -12.51 -11.99
N ARG A 454 4.05 -13.55 -12.20
CA ARG A 454 3.64 -14.78 -12.90
C ARG A 454 2.48 -15.46 -12.19
N LEU A 455 2.61 -15.65 -10.87
CA LEU A 455 1.55 -16.27 -10.05
C LEU A 455 0.29 -15.39 -10.02
N ALA A 456 0.44 -14.07 -9.87
CA ALA A 456 -0.68 -13.15 -9.86
C ALA A 456 -1.43 -13.14 -11.19
N GLY A 457 -0.71 -13.17 -12.33
CA GLY A 457 -1.32 -13.26 -13.67
C GLY A 457 -2.13 -14.55 -13.84
N GLN A 458 -1.61 -15.69 -13.37
CA GLN A 458 -2.36 -16.94 -13.34
C GLN A 458 -3.62 -16.84 -12.46
N LEU A 459 -3.49 -16.31 -11.24
CA LEU A 459 -4.61 -16.18 -10.30
C LEU A 459 -5.69 -15.21 -10.81
N GLU A 460 -5.30 -14.11 -11.46
CA GLU A 460 -6.21 -13.14 -12.08
C GLU A 460 -7.06 -13.77 -13.19
N GLN A 461 -6.49 -14.70 -13.96
CA GLN A 461 -7.23 -15.44 -14.99
C GLN A 461 -8.19 -16.48 -14.40
N ILE A 462 -7.79 -17.19 -13.35
CA ILE A 462 -8.59 -18.26 -12.75
C ILE A 462 -9.74 -17.69 -11.92
N ARG A 463 -9.49 -16.59 -11.20
CA ARG A 463 -10.45 -15.98 -10.28
C ARG A 463 -10.43 -14.45 -10.44
N PRO A 464 -11.00 -13.92 -11.54
CA PRO A 464 -10.97 -12.49 -11.83
C PRO A 464 -11.76 -11.70 -10.78
N TRP A 465 -11.06 -10.86 -10.01
CA TRP A 465 -11.67 -9.96 -9.04
C TRP A 465 -12.13 -8.64 -9.64
N LYS A 466 -11.53 -8.21 -10.76
CA LYS A 466 -11.80 -6.92 -11.38
C LYS A 466 -13.28 -6.74 -11.76
N ASP A 467 -14.01 -7.84 -11.97
CA ASP A 467 -15.42 -7.85 -12.33
C ASP A 467 -16.35 -7.71 -11.10
N ARG A 468 -15.82 -7.89 -9.89
CA ARG A 468 -16.55 -7.64 -8.65
C ARG A 468 -16.46 -6.16 -8.29
N ARG A 469 -17.61 -5.48 -8.21
CA ARG A 469 -17.70 -4.06 -7.90
C ARG A 469 -18.36 -3.82 -6.54
N PRO A 470 -17.86 -2.87 -5.74
CA PRO A 470 -18.54 -2.45 -4.53
C PRO A 470 -19.87 -1.74 -4.85
N PRO A 471 -20.85 -1.75 -3.91
CA PRO A 471 -22.11 -1.02 -4.04
C PRO A 471 -21.91 0.50 -4.14
N ILE A 472 -20.74 1.01 -3.73
CA ILE A 472 -20.34 2.39 -3.93
C ILE A 472 -19.24 2.43 -4.99
N SER A 473 -19.63 2.64 -6.23
CA SER A 473 -18.73 2.73 -7.37
C SER A 473 -19.21 3.78 -8.37
N ALA A 474 -18.28 4.27 -9.19
CA ALA A 474 -18.51 5.21 -10.29
C ALA A 474 -18.91 4.47 -11.59
#